data_AF-A0A2D6BU74-F1
#
_entry.id   AF-A0A2D6BU74-F1
#
_cell.length_a   1.000
_cell.length_b   1.000
_cell.length_c   1.000
_cell.angle_alpha   90.00
_cell.angle_beta   90.00
_cell.angle_gamma   90.00
#
_symmetry.space_group_name_H-M   'P 1'
#
loop_
_entity.id
_entity.type
_entity.pdbx_description
1 polymer ?
#
loop_
_entity_poly.entity_id
_entity_poly.type
_entity_poly.pdbx_seq_one_letter_code
_entity_poly.pdbx_strand_id
1 'polypeptide(L)'
;VRTATLTRHGEKETWEEVEFDWRTHLIHVVEEKRHAGRIKSAVLDAGPFIYDTFDVFYALRALPLELGKGADLPVYASRKIYGLHVDVERKESLVDPVLGEVDALVLRPYDSLDGAPQEDGAGEVWVTAAAPHVPIRLRGWFRTVGERLRVGGVRVTLAGFTRGAPGWPTPRFETRPAQEWPGRTKGGSPVWEPPPEVQRAREIAGLAPGKQRIDGELAPLRECRDRQATRRWARLVLASTPCPPPEA
;
A
#
# COMPACT_ATOMS: atom_id res chain seq x y z
N VAL A 1 -5.61 10.53 -0.19
CA VAL A 1 -5.47 9.81 -1.49
C VAL A 1 -6.48 8.68 -1.52
N ARG A 2 -7.10 8.37 -2.66
CA ARG A 2 -8.06 7.25 -2.77
C ARG A 2 -7.64 6.29 -3.87
N THR A 3 -7.68 5.00 -3.59
CA THR A 3 -7.46 3.94 -4.56
C THR A 3 -8.64 2.97 -4.55
N ALA A 4 -8.96 2.41 -5.71
CA ALA A 4 -10.01 1.41 -5.84
C ALA A 4 -9.50 0.26 -6.71
N THR A 5 -9.65 -0.97 -6.22
CA THR A 5 -9.16 -2.18 -6.86
C THR A 5 -10.29 -3.17 -7.06
N LEU A 6 -10.40 -3.72 -8.27
CA LEU A 6 -11.28 -4.84 -8.58
C LEU A 6 -10.45 -6.11 -8.77
N THR A 7 -10.60 -7.08 -7.87
CA THR A 7 -9.95 -8.39 -7.98
C THR A 7 -10.97 -9.42 -8.44
N ARG A 8 -10.63 -10.14 -9.51
CA ARG A 8 -11.40 -11.27 -10.04
C ARG A 8 -10.59 -12.55 -9.96
N HIS A 9 -11.15 -13.58 -9.33
CA HIS A 9 -10.56 -14.91 -9.26
C HIS A 9 -11.62 -15.96 -9.58
N GLY A 10 -11.69 -16.35 -10.87
CA GLY A 10 -12.83 -17.08 -11.41
C GLY A 10 -14.09 -16.22 -11.27
N GLU A 11 -15.15 -16.79 -10.67
CA GLU A 11 -16.42 -16.10 -10.41
C GLU A 11 -16.37 -15.19 -9.17
N LYS A 12 -15.30 -15.27 -8.37
CA LYS A 12 -15.18 -14.46 -7.16
C LYS A 12 -14.74 -13.06 -7.54
N GLU A 13 -15.63 -12.11 -7.35
CA GLU A 13 -15.34 -10.69 -7.47
C GLU A 13 -15.24 -10.06 -6.07
N THR A 14 -14.16 -9.31 -5.85
CA THR A 14 -13.94 -8.48 -4.66
C THR A 14 -13.56 -7.08 -5.12
N TRP A 15 -14.27 -6.08 -4.62
CA TRP A 15 -13.95 -4.67 -4.83
C TRP A 15 -13.41 -4.11 -3.51
N GLU A 16 -12.29 -3.42 -3.56
CA GLU A 16 -11.67 -2.78 -2.40
C GLU A 16 -11.45 -1.29 -2.70
N GLU A 17 -11.89 -0.42 -1.80
CA GLU A 17 -11.56 1.01 -1.81
C GLU A 17 -10.75 1.34 -0.56
N VAL A 18 -9.66 2.08 -0.75
CA VAL A 18 -8.75 2.51 0.29
C VAL A 18 -8.61 4.03 0.22
N GLU A 19 -8.91 4.71 1.32
CA GLU A 19 -8.71 6.14 1.49
C GLU A 19 -7.66 6.41 2.56
N PHE A 20 -6.58 7.08 2.16
CA PHE A 20 -5.56 7.62 3.04
C PHE A 20 -5.94 9.05 3.44
N ASP A 21 -6.37 9.23 4.69
CA ASP A 21 -6.59 10.54 5.31
C ASP A 21 -5.31 10.97 6.04
N TRP A 22 -4.46 11.70 5.32
CA TRP A 22 -3.20 12.23 5.84
C TRP A 22 -3.38 13.27 6.96
N ARG A 23 -4.56 13.88 7.09
CA ARG A 23 -4.81 14.86 8.17
C ARG A 23 -5.02 14.16 9.50
N THR A 24 -5.67 13.00 9.50
CA THR A 24 -5.94 12.20 10.71
C THR A 24 -5.00 11.01 10.87
N HIS A 25 -4.14 10.74 9.88
CA HIS A 25 -3.27 9.57 9.81
C HIS A 25 -4.06 8.27 9.91
N LEU A 26 -5.20 8.20 9.20
CA LEU A 26 -6.05 7.03 9.17
C LEU A 26 -6.18 6.48 7.75
N ILE A 27 -6.31 5.17 7.65
CA ILE A 27 -6.60 4.44 6.42
C ILE A 27 -8.01 3.88 6.56
N HIS A 28 -8.92 4.33 5.71
CA HIS A 28 -10.26 3.82 5.62
C HIS A 28 -10.33 2.80 4.50
N VAL A 29 -10.77 1.58 4.84
CA VAL A 29 -10.87 0.48 3.89
C VAL A 29 -12.31 0.01 3.80
N VAL A 30 -12.80 -0.18 2.58
CA VAL A 30 -14.08 -0.83 2.30
C VAL A 30 -13.83 -1.99 1.34
N GLU A 31 -14.22 -3.19 1.73
CA GLU A 31 -14.13 -4.42 0.94
C GLU A 31 -15.54 -4.95 0.66
N GLU A 32 -15.96 -4.95 -0.61
CA GLU A 32 -17.18 -5.60 -1.09
C GLU A 32 -16.84 -6.97 -1.68
N LYS A 33 -17.22 -8.05 -0.99
CA LYS A 33 -17.19 -9.41 -1.53
C LYS A 33 -18.51 -9.69 -2.23
N ARG A 34 -18.61 -9.26 -3.49
CA ARG A 34 -19.85 -9.32 -4.28
C ARG A 34 -20.40 -10.74 -4.43
N HIS A 35 -19.51 -11.71 -4.63
CA HIS A 35 -19.87 -13.13 -4.69
C HIS A 35 -20.48 -13.67 -3.38
N ALA A 36 -20.20 -13.03 -2.24
CA ALA A 36 -20.67 -13.45 -0.93
C ALA A 36 -21.75 -12.51 -0.36
N GLY A 37 -22.14 -11.46 -1.08
CA GLY A 37 -23.09 -10.47 -0.55
C GLY A 37 -22.59 -9.78 0.75
N ARG A 38 -21.28 -9.61 0.95
CA ARG A 38 -20.72 -9.05 2.19
C ARG A 38 -19.96 -7.75 1.95
N ILE A 39 -20.13 -6.80 2.85
CA ILE A 39 -19.28 -5.61 2.96
C ILE A 39 -18.52 -5.69 4.28
N LYS A 40 -17.23 -5.38 4.23
CA LYS A 40 -16.43 -5.13 5.42
C LYS A 40 -15.83 -3.74 5.32
N SER A 41 -15.83 -3.00 6.41
CA SER A 41 -15.00 -1.82 6.51
C SER A 41 -14.08 -1.89 7.72
N ALA A 42 -12.93 -1.23 7.58
CA ALA A 42 -11.94 -1.12 8.62
C ALA A 42 -11.35 0.29 8.62
N VAL A 43 -11.07 0.81 9.81
CA VAL A 43 -10.23 2.00 9.97
C VAL A 43 -8.93 1.56 10.64
N LEU A 44 -7.80 1.89 10.03
CA LEU A 44 -6.47 1.57 10.52
C LEU A 44 -5.72 2.86 10.83
N ASP A 45 -4.94 2.85 11.91
CA ASP A 45 -3.99 3.93 12.18
C ASP A 45 -2.78 3.77 11.26
N ALA A 46 -2.52 4.76 10.42
CA ALA A 46 -1.42 4.73 9.45
C ALA A 46 -0.05 4.94 10.10
N GLY A 47 0.00 5.44 11.34
CA GLY A 47 1.26 5.94 11.88
C GLY A 47 1.63 7.31 11.32
N PRO A 48 2.84 7.80 11.60
CA PRO A 48 3.32 9.09 11.09
C PRO A 48 3.46 9.11 9.56
N PHE A 49 3.68 7.96 8.94
CA PHE A 49 3.76 7.79 7.49
C PHE A 49 3.47 6.33 7.13
N ILE A 50 2.98 6.10 5.92
CA ILE A 50 2.70 4.78 5.34
C ILE A 50 2.93 4.85 3.84
N TYR A 51 3.39 3.77 3.24
CA TYR A 51 3.47 3.61 1.79
C TYR A 51 2.42 2.60 1.34
N ASP A 52 1.83 2.78 0.16
CA ASP A 52 1.20 1.65 -0.52
C ASP A 52 2.28 0.75 -1.17
N THR A 53 1.90 -0.44 -1.63
CA THR A 53 2.85 -1.40 -2.23
C THR A 53 3.62 -0.83 -3.44
N PHE A 54 3.05 0.14 -4.16
CA PHE A 54 3.68 0.76 -5.33
C PHE A 54 4.52 1.99 -4.96
N ASP A 55 4.08 2.77 -3.96
CA ASP A 55 4.80 3.94 -3.46
C ASP A 55 6.20 3.60 -2.96
N VAL A 56 6.40 2.37 -2.45
CA VAL A 56 7.70 1.84 -2.05
C VAL A 56 8.74 2.01 -3.16
N PHE A 57 8.39 1.73 -4.41
CA PHE A 57 9.34 1.86 -5.53
C PHE A 57 9.76 3.31 -5.74
N TYR A 58 8.89 4.28 -5.44
CA TYR A 58 9.23 5.70 -5.48
C TYR A 58 10.03 6.13 -4.24
N ALA A 59 9.70 5.60 -3.07
CA ALA A 59 10.45 5.86 -1.85
C ALA A 59 11.92 5.43 -1.99
N LEU A 60 12.16 4.21 -2.49
CA LEU A 60 13.51 3.67 -2.73
C LEU A 60 14.38 4.57 -3.60
N ARG A 61 13.78 5.32 -4.54
CA ARG A 61 14.50 6.25 -5.42
C ARG A 61 15.08 7.46 -4.71
N ALA A 62 14.55 7.80 -3.56
CA ALA A 62 14.94 8.95 -2.75
C ALA A 62 15.80 8.55 -1.53
N LEU A 63 15.90 7.26 -1.21
CA LEU A 63 16.69 6.81 -0.08
C LEU A 63 18.19 6.81 -0.40
N PRO A 64 19.07 7.14 0.57
CA PRO A 64 20.50 6.97 0.43
C PRO A 64 20.86 5.49 0.53
N LEU A 65 20.76 4.75 -0.58
CA LEU A 65 21.08 3.33 -0.63
C LEU A 65 22.60 3.12 -0.68
N GLU A 66 23.16 2.53 0.39
CA GLU A 66 24.58 2.22 0.50
C GLU A 66 24.76 0.76 0.91
N LEU A 67 25.85 0.13 0.44
CA LEU A 67 26.16 -1.27 0.75
C LEU A 67 26.20 -1.53 2.26
N GLY A 68 25.56 -2.62 2.68
CA GLY A 68 25.49 -3.02 4.08
C GLY A 68 24.54 -2.19 4.94
N LYS A 69 23.87 -1.18 4.37
CA LYS A 69 22.78 -0.46 5.04
C LYS A 69 21.43 -1.03 4.63
N GLY A 70 20.45 -0.87 5.51
CA GLY A 70 19.06 -1.21 5.27
C GLY A 70 18.15 -0.01 5.39
N ALA A 71 16.92 -0.14 4.90
CA ALA A 71 15.84 0.81 5.11
C ALA A 71 14.57 0.09 5.53
N ASP A 72 13.85 0.71 6.46
CA ASP A 72 12.57 0.21 6.96
C ASP A 72 11.44 1.13 6.49
N LEU A 73 10.49 0.55 5.78
CA LEU A 73 9.37 1.25 5.17
C LEU A 73 8.06 0.62 5.66
N PRO A 74 7.14 1.38 6.26
CA PRO A 74 5.84 0.84 6.57
C PRO A 74 4.97 0.78 5.34
N VAL A 75 4.43 -0.41 5.09
CA VAL A 75 3.65 -0.68 3.88
C VAL A 75 2.25 -1.14 4.25
N TYR A 76 1.25 -0.44 3.75
CA TYR A 76 -0.11 -0.91 3.78
C TYR A 76 -0.32 -1.92 2.64
N ALA A 77 -0.65 -3.15 3.02
CA ALA A 77 -1.04 -4.20 2.08
C ALA A 77 -2.06 -5.13 2.74
N SER A 78 -3.00 -5.65 1.96
CA SER A 78 -3.95 -6.68 2.44
C SER A 78 -4.65 -6.34 3.77
N ARG A 79 -4.98 -5.05 4.00
CA ARG A 79 -5.63 -4.53 5.22
C ARG A 79 -4.80 -4.64 6.50
N LYS A 80 -3.49 -4.74 6.36
CA LYS A 80 -2.52 -4.70 7.46
C LYS A 80 -1.40 -3.74 7.10
N ILE A 81 -0.70 -3.28 8.13
CA ILE A 81 0.53 -2.54 7.98
C ILE A 81 1.68 -3.48 8.30
N TYR A 82 2.58 -3.64 7.33
CA TYR A 82 3.79 -4.44 7.41
C TYR A 82 5.00 -3.51 7.55
N GLY A 83 6.06 -3.99 8.18
CA GLY A 83 7.39 -3.39 8.05
C GLY A 83 8.08 -4.02 6.85
N LEU A 84 8.19 -3.30 5.73
CA LEU A 84 9.04 -3.72 4.63
C LEU A 84 10.47 -3.30 4.93
N HIS A 85 11.35 -4.28 5.03
CA HIS A 85 12.77 -4.10 5.22
C HIS A 85 13.48 -4.29 3.88
N VAL A 86 14.46 -3.44 3.60
CA VAL A 86 15.24 -3.51 2.35
C VAL A 86 16.72 -3.44 2.67
N ASP A 87 17.42 -4.55 2.52
CA ASP A 87 18.87 -4.62 2.69
C ASP A 87 19.59 -4.35 1.37
N VAL A 88 20.62 -3.50 1.38
CA VAL A 88 21.51 -3.33 0.23
C VAL A 88 22.67 -4.33 0.33
N GLU A 89 22.57 -5.44 -0.37
CA GLU A 89 23.49 -6.57 -0.18
C GLU A 89 24.81 -6.39 -0.94
N ARG A 90 24.73 -6.00 -2.21
CA ARG A 90 25.88 -6.00 -3.12
C ARG A 90 25.70 -5.02 -4.27
N LYS A 91 26.81 -4.73 -4.95
CA LYS A 91 26.87 -3.93 -6.16
C LYS A 91 27.29 -4.84 -7.32
N GLU A 92 26.58 -4.75 -8.44
CA GLU A 92 26.85 -5.53 -9.66
C GLU A 92 26.91 -4.60 -10.86
N SER A 93 27.88 -4.80 -11.75
CA SER A 93 27.86 -4.18 -13.08
C SER A 93 27.10 -5.09 -14.03
N LEU A 94 26.11 -4.54 -14.74
CA LEU A 94 25.24 -5.31 -15.64
C LEU A 94 25.05 -4.59 -16.98
N VAL A 95 24.80 -5.39 -18.02
CA VAL A 95 24.36 -4.89 -19.32
C VAL A 95 22.83 -4.94 -19.35
N ASP A 96 22.20 -3.77 -19.28
CA ASP A 96 20.76 -3.61 -19.39
C ASP A 96 20.35 -3.30 -20.84
N PRO A 97 19.28 -3.91 -21.38
CA PRO A 97 18.84 -3.65 -22.76
C PRO A 97 18.43 -2.21 -23.04
N VAL A 98 18.05 -1.44 -22.02
CA VAL A 98 17.55 -0.06 -22.14
C VAL A 98 18.62 0.95 -21.76
N LEU A 99 19.36 0.68 -20.68
CA LEU A 99 20.34 1.61 -20.12
C LEU A 99 21.79 1.34 -20.56
N GLY A 100 22.06 0.21 -21.22
CA GLY A 100 23.43 -0.22 -21.55
C GLY A 100 24.18 -0.73 -20.33
N GLU A 101 25.50 -0.50 -20.29
CA GLU A 101 26.32 -0.84 -19.13
C GLU A 101 25.97 0.08 -17.94
N VAL A 102 25.58 -0.53 -16.83
CA VAL A 102 25.18 0.19 -15.63
C VAL A 102 25.62 -0.53 -14.37
N ASP A 103 26.09 0.26 -13.40
CA ASP A 103 26.29 -0.20 -12.04
C ASP A 103 24.94 -0.23 -11.31
N ALA A 104 24.61 -1.37 -10.72
CA ALA A 104 23.38 -1.59 -9.97
C ALA A 104 23.65 -2.01 -8.53
N LEU A 105 22.77 -1.60 -7.62
CA LEU A 105 22.67 -2.14 -6.28
C LEU A 105 21.63 -3.25 -6.27
N VAL A 106 21.95 -4.37 -5.63
CA VAL A 106 21.02 -5.46 -5.41
C VAL A 106 20.43 -5.33 -4.01
N LEU A 107 19.13 -5.17 -3.99
CA LEU A 107 18.32 -4.99 -2.79
C LEU A 107 17.62 -6.31 -2.45
N ARG A 108 17.64 -6.71 -1.19
CA ARG A 108 16.86 -7.83 -0.68
C ARG A 108 15.70 -7.32 0.17
N PRO A 109 14.47 -7.22 -0.39
CA PRO A 109 13.29 -6.90 0.39
C PRO A 109 12.81 -8.11 1.21
N TYR A 110 12.31 -7.84 2.41
CA TYR A 110 11.53 -8.80 3.20
C TYR A 110 10.53 -8.07 4.09
N ASP A 111 9.35 -8.66 4.30
CA ASP A 111 8.32 -8.07 5.14
C ASP A 111 8.44 -8.56 6.59
N SER A 112 7.95 -7.77 7.53
CA SER A 112 7.67 -8.18 8.90
C SER A 112 6.26 -7.78 9.31
N LEU A 113 5.66 -8.58 10.18
CA LEU A 113 4.38 -8.27 10.81
C LEU A 113 4.52 -8.48 12.32
N ASP A 114 4.21 -7.45 13.10
CA ASP A 114 4.32 -7.49 14.57
C ASP A 114 5.72 -7.91 15.04
N GLY A 115 6.74 -7.46 14.32
CA GLY A 115 8.17 -7.73 14.58
C GLY A 115 8.64 -9.12 14.12
N ALA A 116 7.75 -9.96 13.59
CA ALA A 116 8.11 -11.27 13.05
C ALA A 116 8.36 -11.18 11.54
N PRO A 117 9.57 -11.53 11.05
CA PRO A 117 9.84 -11.62 9.62
C PRO A 117 8.88 -12.59 8.95
N GLN A 118 8.40 -12.21 7.77
CA GLN A 118 7.62 -13.06 6.88
C GLN A 118 8.59 -13.58 5.83
N GLU A 119 8.91 -14.88 5.87
CA GLU A 119 9.79 -15.51 4.87
C GLU A 119 9.14 -15.62 3.48
N ASP A 120 7.83 -15.36 3.42
CA ASP A 120 6.99 -15.49 2.25
C ASP A 120 7.13 -14.28 1.30
N GLY A 121 8.24 -14.19 0.59
CA GLY A 121 8.44 -13.10 -0.38
C GLY A 121 9.86 -12.88 -0.88
N ALA A 122 10.79 -13.80 -0.56
CA ALA A 122 12.20 -13.65 -0.92
C ALA A 122 12.38 -13.30 -2.40
N GLY A 123 13.06 -12.18 -2.63
CA GLY A 123 13.35 -11.64 -3.94
C GLY A 123 14.56 -10.73 -3.90
N GLU A 124 14.94 -10.29 -5.09
CA GLU A 124 16.04 -9.38 -5.35
C GLU A 124 15.51 -8.28 -6.28
N VAL A 125 15.83 -7.03 -5.97
CA VAL A 125 15.53 -5.88 -6.81
C VAL A 125 16.84 -5.21 -7.17
N TRP A 126 17.13 -5.09 -8.46
CA TRP A 126 18.26 -4.32 -8.95
C TRP A 126 17.79 -2.90 -9.23
N VAL A 127 18.48 -1.94 -8.64
CA VAL A 127 18.29 -0.51 -8.90
C VAL A 127 19.60 0.11 -9.38
N THR A 128 19.56 1.19 -10.17
CA THR A 128 20.79 1.91 -10.53
C THR A 128 21.54 2.35 -9.27
N ALA A 129 22.87 2.19 -9.25
CA ALA A 129 23.68 2.61 -8.10
C ALA A 129 23.70 4.13 -7.93
N ALA A 130 23.65 4.88 -9.04
CA ALA A 130 23.46 6.31 -8.99
C ALA A 130 21.99 6.67 -8.69
N ALA A 131 21.79 7.76 -7.95
CA ALA A 131 20.48 8.38 -7.81
C ALA A 131 19.90 8.70 -9.21
N PRO A 132 18.59 8.49 -9.44
CA PRO A 132 17.56 8.26 -8.44
C PRO A 132 17.21 6.78 -8.26
N HIS A 133 18.18 5.86 -8.25
CA HIS A 133 17.97 4.43 -7.99
C HIS A 133 16.82 3.81 -8.81
N VAL A 134 16.88 3.96 -10.13
CA VAL A 134 15.85 3.46 -11.05
C VAL A 134 15.79 1.94 -10.96
N PRO A 135 14.63 1.31 -10.70
CA PRO A 135 14.49 -0.14 -10.77
C PRO A 135 14.75 -0.67 -12.17
N ILE A 136 15.71 -1.59 -12.29
CA ILE A 136 16.16 -2.16 -13.57
C ILE A 136 15.63 -3.59 -13.73
N ARG A 137 15.69 -4.36 -12.63
CA ARG A 137 15.31 -5.77 -12.63
C ARG A 137 14.66 -6.14 -11.31
N LEU A 138 13.67 -7.01 -11.35
CA LEU A 138 13.12 -7.68 -10.18
C LEU A 138 13.17 -9.18 -10.43
N ARG A 139 13.64 -9.93 -9.44
CA ARG A 139 13.57 -11.39 -9.40
C ARG A 139 12.92 -11.79 -8.10
N GLY A 140 11.88 -12.60 -8.13
CA GLY A 140 11.30 -13.06 -6.87
C GLY A 140 10.20 -14.08 -7.06
N TRP A 141 9.54 -14.37 -5.95
CA TRP A 141 8.40 -15.26 -5.88
C TRP A 141 7.23 -14.45 -5.33
N PHE A 142 6.07 -14.55 -5.97
CA PHE A 142 4.84 -14.08 -5.35
C PHE A 142 3.90 -15.25 -5.09
N ARG A 143 3.26 -15.21 -3.93
CA ARG A 143 2.11 -16.06 -3.63
C ARG A 143 0.86 -15.39 -4.16
N THR A 144 0.06 -16.13 -4.91
CA THR A 144 -1.27 -15.65 -5.24
C THR A 144 -2.20 -15.77 -4.03
N VAL A 145 -3.28 -14.99 -4.04
CA VAL A 145 -4.31 -15.03 -3.00
C VAL A 145 -4.88 -16.45 -2.91
N GLY A 146 -4.67 -17.10 -1.76
CA GLY A 146 -5.19 -18.45 -1.47
C GLY A 146 -4.15 -19.56 -1.34
N GLU A 147 -2.86 -19.23 -1.14
CA GLU A 147 -1.76 -20.15 -0.78
C GLU A 147 -1.43 -21.27 -1.79
N ARG A 148 -2.21 -21.44 -2.86
CA ARG A 148 -2.13 -22.60 -3.75
C ARG A 148 -1.20 -22.45 -4.95
N LEU A 149 -0.80 -21.23 -5.32
CA LEU A 149 0.10 -21.01 -6.43
C LEU A 149 1.30 -20.16 -5.99
N ARG A 150 2.45 -20.81 -5.88
CA ARG A 150 3.75 -20.13 -5.94
C ARG A 150 4.03 -19.91 -7.41
N VAL A 151 3.91 -18.68 -7.89
CA VAL A 151 4.38 -18.39 -9.24
C VAL A 151 5.90 -18.42 -9.20
N GLY A 152 6.45 -19.37 -9.97
CA GLY A 152 7.87 -19.60 -10.02
C GLY A 152 8.61 -18.48 -10.73
N GLY A 153 9.49 -17.80 -10.00
CA GLY A 153 10.53 -16.91 -10.55
C GLY A 153 9.99 -15.85 -11.49
N VAL A 154 9.39 -14.80 -10.95
CA VAL A 154 9.00 -13.64 -11.75
C VAL A 154 10.22 -12.81 -12.02
N ARG A 155 10.45 -12.54 -13.30
CA ARG A 155 11.48 -11.65 -13.79
C ARG A 155 10.81 -10.46 -14.45
N VAL A 156 11.02 -9.28 -13.90
CA VAL A 156 10.66 -8.01 -14.52
C VAL A 156 11.94 -7.32 -14.93
N THR A 157 11.98 -6.77 -16.14
CA THR A 157 13.10 -5.97 -16.65
C THR A 157 12.57 -4.64 -17.17
N LEU A 158 13.36 -3.59 -16.99
CA LEU A 158 13.06 -2.27 -17.54
C LEU A 158 12.91 -2.38 -19.07
N ALA A 159 11.76 -1.94 -19.58
CA ALA A 159 11.47 -1.98 -21.02
C ALA A 159 11.72 -0.64 -21.73
N GLY A 160 11.80 0.46 -20.98
CA GLY A 160 12.06 1.80 -21.48
C GLY A 160 12.22 2.80 -20.33
N PHE A 161 13.03 3.84 -20.54
CA PHE A 161 13.25 4.88 -19.54
C PHE A 161 13.51 6.23 -20.20
N THR A 162 12.73 7.24 -19.83
CA THR A 162 12.93 8.63 -20.24
C THR A 162 13.22 9.46 -19.00
N ARG A 163 14.45 9.95 -18.88
CA ARG A 163 14.83 10.83 -17.78
C ARG A 163 14.18 12.21 -17.95
N GLY A 164 13.48 12.69 -16.93
CA GLY A 164 12.92 14.04 -16.92
C GLY A 164 11.89 14.27 -18.02
N ALA A 165 10.97 13.32 -18.22
CA ALA A 165 9.90 13.43 -19.21
C ALA A 165 9.27 14.85 -19.19
N PRO A 166 9.12 15.51 -20.35
CA PRO A 166 8.67 16.90 -20.42
C PRO A 166 7.36 17.11 -19.64
N GLY A 167 7.32 18.13 -18.79
CA GLY A 167 6.12 18.51 -18.03
C GLY A 167 5.90 17.78 -16.71
N TRP A 168 6.76 16.82 -16.33
CA TRP A 168 6.71 16.25 -14.98
C TRP A 168 7.41 17.18 -14.00
N PRO A 169 6.78 17.58 -12.89
CA PRO A 169 7.47 18.34 -11.86
C PRO A 169 8.64 17.49 -11.35
N THR A 170 9.81 18.07 -11.17
CA THR A 170 10.89 17.42 -10.41
C THR A 170 10.28 17.07 -9.05
N PRO A 171 10.16 15.77 -8.71
CA PRO A 171 9.53 15.41 -7.46
C PRO A 171 10.36 16.02 -6.34
N ARG A 172 9.74 16.94 -5.60
CA ARG A 172 10.28 17.42 -4.33
C ARG A 172 10.03 16.32 -3.32
N PHE A 173 10.87 15.29 -3.36
CA PHE A 173 11.01 14.43 -2.21
C PHE A 173 11.70 15.29 -1.15
N GLU A 174 10.92 15.97 -0.31
CA GLU A 174 11.43 16.34 0.99
C GLU A 174 11.74 15.02 1.67
N THR A 175 13.03 14.66 1.67
CA THR A 175 13.55 13.64 2.55
C THR A 175 13.40 14.21 3.95
N ARG A 176 12.20 14.10 4.51
CA ARG A 176 12.11 14.06 5.97
C ARG A 176 13.07 12.95 6.37
N PRO A 177 14.07 13.22 7.24
CA PRO A 177 14.96 12.17 7.71
C PRO A 177 14.05 11.03 8.13
N ALA A 178 14.32 9.82 7.60
CA ALA A 178 13.44 8.66 7.73
C ALA A 178 12.94 8.65 9.17
N GLN A 179 11.69 9.10 9.35
CA GLN A 179 11.16 9.23 10.69
C GLN A 179 11.12 7.78 11.16
N GLU A 180 11.80 7.48 12.26
CA GLU A 180 12.02 6.08 12.63
C GLU A 180 10.66 5.39 12.64
N TRP A 181 10.51 4.39 11.78
CA TRP A 181 9.38 3.50 11.86
C TRP A 181 9.36 3.01 13.31
N PRO A 182 8.24 3.10 14.06
CA PRO A 182 8.19 2.79 15.49
C PRO A 182 8.70 1.39 15.88
N GLY A 183 9.11 0.56 14.92
CA GLY A 183 9.75 -0.74 15.10
C GLY A 183 8.82 -1.81 15.66
N ARG A 184 7.65 -1.39 16.18
CA ARG A 184 6.63 -2.25 16.77
C ARG A 184 5.29 -1.94 16.17
N THR A 185 4.66 -2.98 15.62
CA THR A 185 3.23 -3.01 15.34
C THR A 185 2.54 -3.95 16.33
N LYS A 186 1.24 -3.74 16.55
CA LYS A 186 0.37 -4.65 17.28
C LYS A 186 -0.85 -4.97 16.42
N GLY A 187 -0.95 -6.19 15.91
CA GLY A 187 -2.04 -6.60 15.01
C GLY A 187 -1.99 -5.90 13.65
N GLY A 188 -0.79 -5.52 13.20
CA GLY A 188 -0.57 -4.75 11.97
C GLY A 188 -0.99 -3.28 12.05
N SER A 189 -0.96 -2.69 13.25
CA SER A 189 -1.09 -1.24 13.46
C SER A 189 0.14 -0.71 14.20
N PRO A 190 0.72 0.43 13.78
CA PRO A 190 1.90 1.01 14.42
C PRO A 190 1.60 1.41 15.86
N VAL A 191 2.56 1.16 16.75
CA VAL A 191 2.52 1.69 18.12
C VAL A 191 3.20 3.05 18.10
N TRP A 192 2.41 4.13 18.12
CA TRP A 192 2.92 5.50 18.15
C TRP A 192 1.98 6.42 18.91
N GLU A 193 2.49 7.57 19.33
CA GLU A 193 1.69 8.64 19.93
C GLU A 193 1.49 9.74 18.87
N PRO A 194 0.25 9.93 18.37
CA PRO A 194 -0.02 10.98 17.39
C PRO A 194 0.27 12.36 17.97
N PRO A 195 0.83 13.31 17.20
CA PRO A 195 1.07 14.65 17.70
C PRO A 195 -0.26 15.40 17.95
N PRO A 196 -0.28 16.45 18.78
CA PRO A 196 -1.52 17.10 19.24
C PRO A 196 -2.43 17.62 18.11
N GLU A 197 -1.88 18.00 16.97
CA GLU A 197 -2.65 18.39 15.78
C GLU A 197 -3.41 17.22 15.16
N VAL A 198 -2.83 16.02 15.15
CA VAL A 198 -3.49 14.80 14.66
C VAL A 198 -4.55 14.33 15.66
N GLN A 199 -4.26 14.39 16.96
CA GLN A 199 -5.23 14.09 18.01
C GLN A 199 -6.47 14.99 17.87
N ARG A 200 -6.28 16.31 17.77
CA ARG A 200 -7.38 17.28 17.56
C ARG A 200 -8.14 17.01 16.26
N ALA A 201 -7.45 16.68 15.18
CA ALA A 201 -8.11 16.34 13.91
C ALA A 201 -9.00 15.10 14.03
N ARG A 202 -8.58 14.09 14.78
CA ARG A 202 -9.36 12.87 15.07
C ARG A 202 -10.58 13.18 15.95
N GLU A 203 -10.40 13.99 17.00
CA GLU A 203 -11.50 14.44 17.87
C GLU A 203 -12.58 15.19 17.09
N ILE A 204 -12.20 16.17 16.25
CA ILE A 204 -13.13 16.92 15.39
C ILE A 204 -13.90 15.99 14.43
N ALA A 205 -13.25 14.94 13.95
CA ALA A 205 -13.87 13.95 13.08
C ALA A 205 -14.73 12.91 13.83
N GLY A 206 -14.75 12.91 15.16
CA GLY A 206 -15.43 11.90 15.97
C GLY A 206 -14.79 10.52 15.87
N LEU A 207 -13.50 10.45 15.53
CA LEU A 207 -12.76 9.20 15.32
C LEU A 207 -12.01 8.83 16.60
N ALA A 208 -12.48 7.79 17.29
CA ALA A 208 -11.76 7.24 18.44
C ALA A 208 -10.52 6.46 17.97
N PRO A 209 -9.38 6.54 18.69
CA PRO A 209 -8.21 5.72 18.39
C PRO A 209 -8.52 4.23 18.55
N GLY A 210 -8.19 3.42 17.53
CA GLY A 210 -8.32 1.97 17.57
C GLY A 210 -8.85 1.36 16.27
N LYS A 211 -8.54 0.06 16.06
CA LYS A 211 -9.02 -0.70 14.89
C LYS A 211 -10.53 -0.93 15.01
N GLN A 212 -11.31 -0.13 14.32
CA GLN A 212 -12.76 -0.33 14.22
C GLN A 212 -13.05 -1.21 13.01
N ARG A 213 -13.72 -2.34 13.24
CA ARG A 213 -14.22 -3.22 12.18
C ARG A 213 -15.73 -3.15 12.17
N ILE A 214 -16.29 -2.83 11.01
CA ILE A 214 -17.74 -2.84 10.79
C ILE A 214 -18.00 -3.91 9.72
N ASP A 215 -18.72 -4.96 10.10
CA ASP A 215 -19.18 -5.99 9.16
C ASP A 215 -20.65 -5.70 8.81
N GLY A 216 -21.02 -5.84 7.54
CA GLY A 216 -22.39 -5.67 7.06
C GLY A 216 -22.74 -6.57 5.87
N GLU A 217 -24.03 -6.74 5.61
CA GLU A 217 -24.51 -7.43 4.41
C GLU A 217 -24.72 -6.44 3.26
N LEU A 218 -24.34 -6.84 2.05
CA LEU A 218 -24.74 -6.13 0.83
C LEU A 218 -26.26 -6.32 0.70
N ALA A 219 -27.03 -5.24 0.89
CA ALA A 219 -28.40 -5.22 0.40
C ALA A 219 -28.40 -5.64 -1.09
N PRO A 220 -29.45 -6.33 -1.60
CA PRO A 220 -29.50 -6.73 -3.00
C PRO A 220 -29.42 -5.50 -3.93
N LEU A 221 -28.21 -5.21 -4.40
CA LEU A 221 -27.84 -3.97 -5.10
C LEU A 221 -28.13 -3.98 -6.60
N ARG A 222 -28.91 -4.95 -7.11
CA ARG A 222 -29.11 -5.11 -8.57
C ARG A 222 -29.80 -3.93 -9.25
N GLU A 223 -30.50 -3.05 -8.51
CA GLU A 223 -31.27 -1.95 -9.13
C GLU A 223 -30.81 -0.53 -8.80
N CYS A 224 -29.88 -0.32 -7.86
CA CYS A 224 -29.56 1.04 -7.37
C CYS A 224 -28.26 1.66 -7.93
N ARG A 225 -27.47 0.92 -8.71
CA ARG A 225 -26.09 1.34 -9.02
C ARG A 225 -25.97 2.44 -10.08
N ASP A 226 -27.02 2.69 -10.88
CA ASP A 226 -26.98 3.70 -11.94
C ASP A 226 -27.26 5.14 -11.48
N ARG A 227 -27.59 5.39 -10.20
CA ARG A 227 -28.04 6.74 -9.77
C ARG A 227 -27.24 7.47 -8.69
N GLN A 228 -26.25 6.88 -8.01
CA GLN A 228 -25.67 7.51 -6.78
C GLN A 228 -24.13 7.42 -6.61
N ALA A 229 -23.34 7.68 -7.65
CA ALA A 229 -21.89 7.53 -7.60
C ALA A 229 -21.06 8.62 -6.88
N THR A 230 -21.63 9.59 -6.14
CA THR A 230 -20.82 10.74 -5.65
C THR A 230 -20.96 11.17 -4.18
N ARG A 231 -21.77 10.55 -3.32
CA ARG A 231 -21.94 11.05 -1.92
C ARG A 231 -22.19 9.95 -0.89
N ARG A 232 -21.17 9.18 -0.45
CA ARG A 232 -21.42 8.09 0.53
C ARG A 232 -20.38 7.80 1.62
N TRP A 233 -19.45 8.71 1.95
CA TRP A 233 -18.60 8.49 3.12
C TRP A 233 -19.27 8.90 4.45
N ALA A 234 -20.10 9.95 4.46
CA ALA A 234 -20.73 10.45 5.70
C ALA A 234 -21.96 9.64 6.20
N ARG A 235 -22.49 8.68 5.43
CA ARG A 235 -23.71 7.92 5.79
C ARG A 235 -23.48 6.49 6.24
N LEU A 236 -22.29 5.92 6.06
CA LEU A 236 -22.03 4.54 6.44
C LEU A 236 -21.84 4.35 7.95
N VAL A 237 -21.65 5.43 8.71
CA VAL A 237 -21.54 5.41 10.18
C VAL A 237 -22.89 5.69 10.85
N LEU A 238 -23.86 6.30 10.15
CA LEU A 238 -25.17 6.64 10.69
C LEU A 238 -26.28 6.43 9.64
N ALA A 239 -27.17 5.48 9.91
CA ALA A 239 -28.48 5.22 9.30
C ALA A 239 -28.59 4.02 8.35
N SER A 240 -29.16 2.95 8.90
CA SER A 240 -30.03 1.99 8.21
C SER A 240 -31.30 2.70 7.71
N THR A 241 -31.21 3.54 6.68
CA THR A 241 -32.41 4.04 5.99
C THR A 241 -32.71 3.14 4.79
N PRO A 242 -33.90 2.50 4.72
CA PRO A 242 -34.29 1.74 3.55
C PRO A 242 -34.44 2.64 2.33
N CYS A 243 -34.19 2.07 1.14
CA CYS A 243 -34.38 2.77 -0.13
C CYS A 243 -35.84 3.20 -0.29
N PRO A 244 -36.13 4.44 -0.76
CA PRO A 244 -37.49 4.80 -1.11
C PRO A 244 -37.99 3.93 -2.27
N PRO A 245 -39.27 3.50 -2.26
CA PRO A 245 -39.85 2.73 -3.36
C PRO A 245 -39.88 3.57 -4.65
N PRO A 246 -39.92 2.92 -5.83
CA PRO A 246 -40.05 3.62 -7.11
C PRO A 246 -41.34 4.44 -7.14
N GLU A 247 -41.25 5.69 -7.58
CA GLU A 247 -42.43 6.51 -7.91
C GLU A 247 -43.19 5.82 -9.06
N ALA A 248 -44.49 5.61 -8.84
CA ALA A 248 -45.42 4.99 -9.78
C ALA A 248 -45.84 5.96 -10.90
#